data_AF-A0A957EDX1-F1
#
_entry.id   AF-A0A957EDX1-F1
#
_cell.length_a   1.000
_cell.length_b   1.000
_cell.length_c   1.000
_cell.angle_alpha   90.00
_cell.angle_beta   90.00
_cell.angle_gamma   90.00
#
_symmetry.space_group_name_H-M   'P 1'
#
loop_
_entity.id
_entity.type
_entity.pdbx_description
1 polymer ?
#
loop_
_entity_poly.entity_id
_entity_poly.type
_entity_poly.pdbx_seq_one_letter_code
_entity_poly.pdbx_strand_id
1 'polypeptide(L)'
;MHKTKYVLLVFLISLLGVIGLSTMVAAAAAPVKPVLPVEQTKDAAVFEGLLPITDTAAYAFTNFSEFYQVDLNVPTLTEFITYTNYSIEASDFAGEDFSVLYGFSPYGEFFHIDAASGLSTYITYTLPISTLQWTGMAWDSASSQMYVAGYLTDPLTAACDDLSQSLFYVLDVATGTVSLRIEVAGVHCLVAFAAGANGLFYGLDAFSNQLVVFDANGIVVTAVPMPFAIEVHHGLDFDDATGLLYATTVDVLSLPELWVIDPNSMFSVFVGTMGYGDGQQFSSLAIASIYEAPQADGQIDPETGGSLEYVDPFGSVTRIEVPPGAVTQTVHLSFSPIGTPGFPPPGGTQFVNHNFELTAVAITETAYQLYLPIVVGGNGQAGQTVMHESGEPAYDFLFLQPLTFTIYYTDTDLSGSPEESLHLYYWNGSGWVDAIQTCIEAGILVDPVYTSNPAENYVQLPVCHLTRFGLVGS
;
A
#
# COMPACT_ATOMS: atom_id res chain seq x y z
N MET A 1 37.31 79.91 17.35
CA MET A 1 36.60 79.99 16.05
C MET A 1 37.02 78.79 15.20
N HIS A 2 36.04 78.00 14.74
CA HIS A 2 36.01 77.08 13.59
C HIS A 2 37.33 76.85 12.80
N LYS A 3 37.71 75.66 12.33
CA LYS A 3 36.94 74.47 11.89
C LYS A 3 37.90 73.29 11.65
N THR A 4 37.37 72.09 11.87
CA THR A 4 37.84 70.76 11.47
C THR A 4 37.98 70.59 9.95
N LYS A 5 38.94 69.77 9.46
CA LYS A 5 38.71 68.68 8.46
C LYS A 5 39.99 67.85 8.17
N TYR A 6 39.87 66.55 8.46
CA TYR A 6 40.43 65.33 7.85
C TYR A 6 41.62 65.40 6.87
N VAL A 7 42.67 64.63 7.18
CA VAL A 7 43.57 64.01 6.19
C VAL A 7 43.72 62.53 6.51
N LEU A 8 43.50 61.75 5.46
CA LEU A 8 43.50 60.30 5.29
C LEU A 8 44.85 59.67 5.65
N LEU A 9 44.83 58.64 6.50
CA LEU A 9 45.98 57.82 6.87
C LEU A 9 46.05 56.63 5.90
N VAL A 10 47.02 56.64 4.98
CA VAL A 10 47.47 55.45 4.23
C VAL A 10 48.92 55.23 4.63
N PHE A 11 49.19 54.19 5.41
CA PHE A 11 50.54 53.74 5.71
C PHE A 11 50.68 52.26 5.36
N LEU A 12 51.66 52.02 4.47
CA LEU A 12 52.36 50.76 4.24
C LEU A 12 52.64 50.00 5.55
N ILE A 13 52.50 48.67 5.51
CA ILE A 13 53.53 47.66 5.85
C ILE A 13 52.87 46.28 5.75
N SER A 14 53.36 45.43 4.84
CA SER A 14 53.63 44.01 5.11
C SER A 14 54.22 43.33 3.87
N LEU A 15 55.54 43.51 3.70
CA LEU A 15 56.39 42.61 2.94
C LEU A 15 57.07 41.70 3.98
N LEU A 16 56.56 40.50 4.21
CA LEU A 16 57.20 39.47 5.03
C LEU A 16 56.81 38.08 4.51
N GLY A 17 57.79 37.40 3.92
CA GLY A 17 58.06 35.99 4.16
C GLY A 17 57.03 34.97 3.69
N VAL A 18 57.08 34.64 2.41
CA VAL A 18 56.65 33.33 1.89
C VAL A 18 57.59 32.27 2.47
N ILE A 19 57.18 31.60 3.55
CA ILE A 19 57.70 30.28 3.95
C ILE A 19 56.52 29.33 3.78
N GLY A 20 56.64 28.46 2.79
CA GLY A 20 55.67 27.40 2.53
C GLY A 20 55.62 26.42 3.69
N LEU A 21 54.45 26.33 4.32
CA LEU A 21 54.05 25.20 5.13
C LEU A 21 52.81 24.61 4.47
N SER A 22 53.04 23.73 3.50
CA SER A 22 52.02 22.88 2.91
C SER A 22 51.62 21.85 3.96
N THR A 23 50.64 22.17 4.80
CA THR A 23 49.90 21.13 5.53
C THR A 23 49.08 20.37 4.49
N MET A 24 49.62 19.23 4.05
CA MET A 24 48.83 18.18 3.43
C MET A 24 47.82 17.70 4.46
N VAL A 25 46.62 18.25 4.44
CA VAL A 25 45.45 17.52 4.94
C VAL A 25 45.23 16.42 3.93
N ALA A 26 45.58 15.19 4.33
CA ALA A 26 45.22 14.01 3.56
C ALA A 26 43.70 14.03 3.42
N ALA A 27 43.21 14.24 2.19
CA ALA A 27 41.83 13.94 1.86
C ALA A 27 41.62 12.48 2.21
N ALA A 28 40.82 12.21 3.25
CA ALA A 28 40.35 10.85 3.50
C ALA A 28 39.64 10.42 2.22
N ALA A 29 40.16 9.37 1.57
CA ALA A 29 39.49 8.78 0.43
C ALA A 29 38.08 8.42 0.88
N ALA A 30 37.07 8.90 0.13
CA ALA A 30 35.71 8.44 0.31
C ALA A 30 35.72 6.90 0.35
N PRO A 31 34.97 6.26 1.27
CA PRO A 31 34.92 4.81 1.33
C PRO A 31 34.58 4.28 -0.06
N VAL A 32 35.46 3.46 -0.61
CA VAL A 32 35.24 2.80 -1.89
C VAL A 32 33.98 1.96 -1.74
N LYS A 33 32.88 2.39 -2.38
CA LYS A 33 31.60 1.68 -2.38
C LYS A 33 31.89 0.23 -2.79
N PRO A 34 31.57 -0.78 -1.95
CA PRO A 34 31.89 -2.16 -2.26
C PRO A 34 31.15 -2.55 -3.55
N VAL A 35 31.92 -2.82 -4.60
CA VAL A 35 31.39 -3.42 -5.83
C VAL A 35 31.08 -4.88 -5.49
N LEU A 36 29.82 -5.15 -5.14
CA LEU A 36 29.34 -6.52 -4.93
C LEU A 36 29.34 -7.24 -6.29
N PRO A 37 29.99 -8.41 -6.42
CA PRO A 37 29.86 -9.24 -7.60
C PRO A 37 28.55 -10.03 -7.45
N VAL A 38 27.42 -9.40 -7.75
CA VAL A 38 26.16 -10.13 -7.95
C VAL A 38 25.98 -10.25 -9.44
N GLU A 39 26.26 -11.44 -9.97
CA GLU A 39 25.80 -11.86 -11.28
C GLU A 39 24.27 -11.96 -11.17
N GLN A 40 23.56 -10.85 -11.43
CA GLN A 40 22.11 -10.83 -11.49
C GLN A 40 21.68 -11.64 -12.70
N THR A 41 21.22 -12.86 -12.48
CA THR A 41 20.44 -13.58 -13.46
C THR A 41 19.13 -12.83 -13.63
N LYS A 42 18.97 -12.12 -14.76
CA LYS A 42 17.70 -11.54 -15.25
C LYS A 42 16.70 -12.64 -15.62
N ASP A 43 16.48 -13.60 -14.72
CA ASP A 43 15.56 -14.69 -14.93
C ASP A 43 14.15 -14.21 -14.60
N ALA A 44 13.47 -13.71 -15.63
CA ALA A 44 12.06 -13.29 -15.60
C ALA A 44 11.08 -14.43 -15.24
N ALA A 45 11.56 -15.65 -14.99
CA ALA A 45 10.75 -16.84 -14.75
C ALA A 45 10.08 -16.88 -13.37
N VAL A 46 10.47 -16.02 -12.42
CA VAL A 46 9.89 -16.01 -11.06
C VAL A 46 8.45 -15.48 -11.05
N PHE A 47 8.01 -14.79 -12.11
CA PHE A 47 6.66 -14.23 -12.24
C PHE A 47 5.79 -14.82 -13.34
N GLU A 48 6.12 -15.99 -13.89
CA GLU A 48 5.20 -16.71 -14.80
C GLU A 48 3.86 -17.14 -14.14
N GLY A 49 3.61 -16.77 -12.88
CA GLY A 49 2.35 -16.95 -12.17
C GLY A 49 1.70 -15.69 -11.59
N LEU A 50 2.34 -14.51 -11.67
CA LEU A 50 1.63 -13.27 -11.32
C LEU A 50 0.69 -12.92 -12.47
N LEU A 51 -0.61 -12.83 -12.16
CA LEU A 51 -1.60 -12.39 -13.12
C LEU A 51 -1.18 -11.03 -13.69
N PRO A 52 -1.34 -10.77 -15.00
CA PRO A 52 -1.13 -9.45 -15.55
C PRO A 52 -1.98 -8.45 -14.75
N ILE A 53 -1.37 -7.34 -14.37
CA ILE A 53 -2.03 -6.26 -13.62
C ILE A 53 -2.93 -5.53 -14.62
N THR A 54 -4.14 -6.03 -14.89
CA THR A 54 -4.91 -5.59 -16.07
C THR A 54 -5.72 -4.31 -15.88
N ASP A 55 -5.79 -3.73 -14.68
CA ASP A 55 -6.63 -2.54 -14.43
C ASP A 55 -5.97 -1.50 -13.50
N THR A 56 -4.66 -1.58 -13.29
CA THR A 56 -3.91 -0.61 -12.48
C THR A 56 -3.27 0.43 -13.38
N ALA A 57 -3.60 1.71 -13.15
CA ALA A 57 -2.92 2.82 -13.78
C ALA A 57 -1.85 3.34 -12.83
N ALA A 58 -0.59 3.36 -13.24
CA ALA A 58 0.45 4.05 -12.49
C ALA A 58 0.74 5.40 -13.14
N TYR A 59 1.12 6.37 -12.32
CA TYR A 59 1.42 7.73 -12.73
C TYR A 59 2.74 8.15 -12.14
N ALA A 60 3.57 8.82 -12.93
CA ALA A 60 4.91 9.21 -12.50
C ALA A 60 5.25 10.60 -13.00
N PHE A 61 6.03 11.32 -12.19
CA PHE A 61 6.56 12.62 -12.56
C PHE A 61 8.06 12.53 -12.74
N THR A 62 8.59 13.26 -13.71
CA THR A 62 10.04 13.50 -13.79
C THR A 62 10.38 14.76 -13.03
N ASN A 63 11.66 14.90 -12.68
CA ASN A 63 12.22 16.13 -12.12
C ASN A 63 12.19 17.35 -13.07
N PHE A 64 11.59 17.23 -14.26
CA PHE A 64 11.40 18.29 -15.26
C PHE A 64 9.92 18.64 -15.50
N SER A 65 9.04 18.35 -14.53
CA SER A 65 7.62 18.65 -14.58
C SER A 65 6.84 17.85 -15.64
N GLU A 66 7.39 16.78 -16.17
CA GLU A 66 6.70 15.92 -17.13
C GLU A 66 5.85 14.88 -16.40
N PHE A 67 4.64 14.65 -16.89
CA PHE A 67 3.67 13.75 -16.28
C PHE A 67 3.37 12.56 -17.20
N TYR A 68 3.50 11.36 -16.66
CA TYR A 68 3.37 10.11 -17.39
C TYR A 68 2.30 9.21 -16.80
N GLN A 69 1.65 8.44 -17.65
CA GLN A 69 1.02 7.18 -17.29
C GLN A 69 2.01 6.05 -17.55
N VAL A 70 2.15 5.14 -16.59
CA VAL A 70 3.07 4.01 -16.61
C VAL A 70 2.26 2.72 -16.65
N ASP A 71 2.55 1.86 -17.63
CA ASP A 71 2.10 0.47 -17.62
C ASP A 71 3.07 -0.36 -16.75
N LEU A 72 2.60 -0.86 -15.61
CA LEU A 72 3.43 -1.61 -14.67
C LEU A 72 3.87 -2.98 -15.22
N ASN A 73 3.15 -3.54 -16.19
CA ASN A 73 3.53 -4.81 -16.84
C ASN A 73 4.52 -4.60 -17.99
N VAL A 74 4.44 -3.44 -18.63
CA VAL A 74 5.26 -3.09 -19.79
C VAL A 74 5.82 -1.68 -19.60
N PRO A 75 6.79 -1.46 -18.69
CA PRO A 75 7.28 -0.11 -18.36
C PRO A 75 7.87 0.64 -19.56
N THR A 76 8.22 -0.05 -20.65
CA THR A 76 8.62 0.60 -21.90
C THR A 76 7.47 1.39 -22.57
N LEU A 77 6.21 1.13 -22.20
CA LEU A 77 5.00 1.79 -22.70
C LEU A 77 4.53 2.90 -21.76
N THR A 78 5.45 3.75 -21.31
CA THR A 78 5.10 5.00 -20.62
C THR A 78 4.48 6.00 -21.60
N GLU A 79 3.23 6.40 -21.35
CA GLU A 79 2.54 7.43 -22.14
C GLU A 79 2.75 8.81 -21.52
N PHE A 80 3.28 9.74 -22.31
CA PHE A 80 3.39 11.13 -21.90
C PHE A 80 2.00 11.79 -21.94
N ILE A 81 1.56 12.35 -20.82
CA ILE A 81 0.27 13.05 -20.70
C ILE A 81 0.47 14.54 -21.03
N THR A 82 1.28 15.24 -20.23
CA THR A 82 1.49 16.68 -20.36
C THR A 82 2.72 17.16 -19.58
N TYR A 83 3.04 18.44 -19.72
CA TYR A 83 3.85 19.16 -18.76
C TYR A 83 2.94 19.77 -17.69
N THR A 84 3.33 19.60 -16.44
CA THR A 84 2.78 20.37 -15.33
C THR A 84 3.46 21.73 -15.25
N ASN A 85 2.80 22.69 -14.58
CA ASN A 85 3.34 24.03 -14.42
C ASN A 85 4.50 24.09 -13.40
N TYR A 86 4.73 23.02 -12.64
CA TYR A 86 5.64 22.96 -11.51
C TYR A 86 6.34 21.60 -11.48
N SER A 87 7.60 21.53 -11.04
CA SER A 87 8.21 20.23 -10.75
C SER A 87 7.47 19.60 -9.58
N ILE A 88 7.24 18.30 -9.63
CA ILE A 88 6.58 17.53 -8.58
C ILE A 88 7.58 16.51 -8.04
N GLU A 89 7.89 16.57 -6.75
CA GLU A 89 8.86 15.67 -6.08
C GLU A 89 8.19 14.61 -5.22
N ALA A 90 6.93 14.81 -4.88
CA ALA A 90 6.14 13.87 -4.11
C ALA A 90 4.71 13.92 -4.62
N SER A 91 4.12 12.79 -4.96
CA SER A 91 2.73 12.74 -5.43
C SER A 91 2.08 11.42 -5.06
N ASP A 92 0.79 11.45 -4.75
CA ASP A 92 -0.03 10.25 -4.59
C ASP A 92 -1.54 10.60 -4.68
N PHE A 93 -2.38 9.59 -4.83
CA PHE A 93 -3.83 9.65 -4.74
C PHE A 93 -4.31 9.68 -3.30
N ALA A 94 -5.49 10.24 -3.05
CA ALA A 94 -6.10 10.21 -1.72
C ALA A 94 -7.43 9.45 -1.75
N GLY A 95 -7.50 8.34 -1.04
CA GLY A 95 -8.69 7.49 -1.00
C GLY A 95 -8.86 6.70 -2.30
N GLU A 96 -10.10 6.47 -2.68
CA GLU A 96 -10.48 5.67 -3.87
C GLU A 96 -10.75 6.55 -5.11
N ASP A 97 -10.57 7.88 -5.00
CA ASP A 97 -10.74 8.80 -6.13
C ASP A 97 -9.42 8.97 -6.90
N PHE A 98 -9.22 8.11 -7.89
CA PHE A 98 -8.06 8.13 -8.77
C PHE A 98 -8.15 9.17 -9.90
N SER A 99 -9.15 10.05 -9.89
CA SER A 99 -9.23 11.14 -10.86
C SER A 99 -8.33 12.33 -10.49
N VAL A 100 -7.86 12.40 -9.24
CA VAL A 100 -7.09 13.51 -8.69
C VAL A 100 -5.86 13.02 -7.92
N LEU A 101 -4.67 13.35 -8.42
CA LEU A 101 -3.44 13.23 -7.64
C LEU A 101 -3.25 14.48 -6.79
N TYR A 102 -2.56 14.33 -5.68
CA TYR A 102 -2.01 15.41 -4.90
C TYR A 102 -0.51 15.42 -5.07
N GLY A 103 0.14 16.59 -4.93
CA GLY A 103 1.58 16.61 -5.00
C GLY A 103 2.24 17.87 -4.47
N PHE A 104 3.51 17.71 -4.10
CA PHE A 104 4.40 18.78 -3.65
C PHE A 104 5.45 19.11 -4.68
N SER A 105 5.71 20.41 -4.81
CA SER A 105 6.89 20.92 -5.49
C SER A 105 8.12 20.88 -4.58
N PRO A 106 9.35 20.91 -5.13
CA PRO A 106 10.58 21.06 -4.35
C PRO A 106 10.58 22.27 -3.41
N TYR A 107 9.78 23.31 -3.70
CA TYR A 107 9.73 24.54 -2.91
C TYR A 107 8.60 24.56 -1.88
N GLY A 108 7.76 23.51 -1.80
CA GLY A 108 6.70 23.37 -0.80
C GLY A 108 5.30 23.85 -1.22
N GLU A 109 5.11 24.26 -2.48
CA GLU A 109 3.77 24.42 -3.05
C GLU A 109 3.05 23.06 -3.10
N PHE A 110 1.78 23.07 -2.72
CA PHE A 110 0.90 21.90 -2.72
C PHE A 110 -0.21 22.06 -3.75
N PHE A 111 -0.45 21.00 -4.53
CA PHE A 111 -1.38 20.99 -5.64
C PHE A 111 -2.34 19.81 -5.56
N HIS A 112 -3.48 19.95 -6.23
CA HIS A 112 -4.14 18.80 -6.83
C HIS A 112 -3.91 18.79 -8.35
N ILE A 113 -3.89 17.61 -8.96
CA ILE A 113 -3.51 17.38 -10.34
C ILE A 113 -4.56 16.43 -10.94
N ASP A 114 -5.27 16.89 -11.96
CA ASP A 114 -6.22 16.03 -12.68
C ASP A 114 -5.48 14.91 -13.40
N ALA A 115 -5.76 13.65 -13.07
CA ALA A 115 -5.00 12.49 -13.56
C ALA A 115 -5.08 12.32 -15.08
N ALA A 116 -6.22 12.71 -15.68
CA ALA A 116 -6.46 12.54 -17.11
C ALA A 116 -5.76 13.61 -17.97
N SER A 117 -5.69 14.85 -17.49
CA SER A 117 -5.14 15.98 -18.26
C SER A 117 -3.79 16.49 -17.74
N GLY A 118 -3.39 16.08 -16.54
CA GLY A 118 -2.25 16.61 -15.79
C GLY A 118 -2.39 18.08 -15.37
N LEU A 119 -3.59 18.66 -15.44
CA LEU A 119 -3.81 20.04 -15.04
C LEU A 119 -3.63 20.19 -13.52
N SER A 120 -2.60 20.93 -13.11
CA SER A 120 -2.34 21.22 -11.69
C SER A 120 -3.06 22.49 -11.24
N THR A 121 -3.81 22.43 -10.14
CA THR A 121 -4.31 23.61 -9.43
C THR A 121 -3.64 23.74 -8.08
N TYR A 122 -3.15 24.95 -7.80
CA TYR A 122 -2.52 25.30 -6.54
C TYR A 122 -3.54 25.31 -5.39
N ILE A 123 -3.21 24.65 -4.28
CA ILE A 123 -4.00 24.65 -3.04
C ILE A 123 -3.41 25.66 -2.07
N THR A 124 -2.16 25.42 -1.65
CA THR A 124 -1.49 26.21 -0.63
C THR A 124 0.02 26.12 -0.75
N TYR A 125 0.70 26.88 0.10
CA TYR A 125 2.13 26.81 0.30
C TYR A 125 2.40 26.30 1.71
N THR A 126 3.05 25.14 1.81
CA THR A 126 3.60 24.66 3.07
C THR A 126 5.01 25.20 3.15
N LEU A 127 5.29 26.04 4.16
CA LEU A 127 6.66 26.49 4.39
C LEU A 127 7.50 25.25 4.72
N PRO A 128 8.44 24.83 3.85
CA PRO A 128 9.45 23.92 4.32
C PRO A 128 10.26 24.68 5.37
N ILE A 129 10.69 23.97 6.41
CA ILE A 129 11.89 24.39 7.14
C ILE A 129 12.97 24.54 6.06
N SER A 130 13.75 25.61 6.04
CA SER A 130 14.55 26.02 4.85
C SER A 130 15.56 25.01 4.29
N THR A 131 15.70 23.84 4.91
CA THR A 131 16.57 22.73 4.50
C THR A 131 15.81 21.43 4.20
N LEU A 132 14.48 21.41 4.36
CA LEU A 132 13.63 20.24 4.09
C LEU A 132 13.46 20.05 2.58
N GLN A 133 13.66 18.82 2.12
CA GLN A 133 13.32 18.36 0.78
C GLN A 133 12.17 17.36 0.87
N TRP A 134 11.08 17.63 0.15
CA TRP A 134 9.97 16.68 0.01
C TRP A 134 10.35 15.62 -1.01
N THR A 135 10.11 14.35 -0.69
CA THR A 135 10.62 13.22 -1.50
C THR A 135 9.62 12.10 -1.73
N GLY A 136 8.55 12.05 -0.95
CA GLY A 136 7.54 11.02 -1.16
C GLY A 136 6.26 11.35 -0.41
N MET A 137 5.17 10.82 -0.90
CA MET A 137 3.84 11.02 -0.35
C MET A 137 3.09 9.71 -0.53
N ALA A 138 2.30 9.30 0.46
CA ALA A 138 1.51 8.10 0.34
C ALA A 138 0.23 8.17 1.16
N TRP A 139 -0.86 7.64 0.61
CA TRP A 139 -2.12 7.47 1.28
C TRP A 139 -2.17 6.15 2.03
N ASP A 140 -2.44 6.23 3.33
CA ASP A 140 -2.73 5.06 4.14
C ASP A 140 -4.24 4.80 4.12
N SER A 141 -4.66 3.78 3.38
CA SER A 141 -6.06 3.36 3.27
C SER A 141 -6.65 2.93 4.62
N ALA A 142 -5.84 2.36 5.52
CA ALA A 142 -6.29 1.91 6.83
C ALA A 142 -6.63 3.06 7.78
N SER A 143 -5.84 4.14 7.77
CA SER A 143 -6.12 5.32 8.61
C SER A 143 -6.86 6.45 7.89
N SER A 144 -7.09 6.32 6.58
CA SER A 144 -7.65 7.36 5.71
C SER A 144 -6.90 8.68 5.85
N GLN A 145 -5.56 8.59 5.84
CA GLN A 145 -4.68 9.73 6.07
C GLN A 145 -3.60 9.77 5.01
N MET A 146 -3.37 10.97 4.47
CA MET A 146 -2.22 11.23 3.62
C MET A 146 -0.99 11.51 4.48
N TYR A 147 0.11 10.86 4.15
CA TYR A 147 1.41 11.08 4.76
C TYR A 147 2.39 11.64 3.73
N VAL A 148 3.32 12.47 4.20
CA VAL A 148 4.40 13.00 3.38
C VAL A 148 5.73 12.85 4.11
N ALA A 149 6.74 12.44 3.36
CA ALA A 149 8.10 12.25 3.81
C ALA A 149 9.03 13.29 3.19
N GLY A 150 10.08 13.58 3.93
CA GLY A 150 11.19 14.40 3.44
C GLY A 150 12.41 14.22 4.31
N TYR A 151 13.51 14.87 3.94
CA TYR A 151 14.70 14.91 4.78
C TYR A 151 15.28 16.31 4.87
N LEU A 152 15.89 16.62 6.02
CA LEU A 152 16.68 17.84 6.19
C LEU A 152 18.06 17.63 5.58
N THR A 153 18.43 18.48 4.64
CA THR A 153 19.80 18.55 4.11
C THR A 153 20.76 19.18 5.11
N ASP A 154 22.04 18.76 5.10
CA ASP A 154 23.08 19.50 5.83
C ASP A 154 23.19 20.92 5.24
N PRO A 155 23.01 21.98 6.05
CA PRO A 155 23.12 23.37 5.58
C PRO A 155 24.49 23.72 4.97
N LEU A 156 25.52 22.90 5.18
CA LEU A 156 26.86 23.10 4.62
C LEU A 156 27.05 22.44 3.25
N THR A 157 26.52 21.22 3.07
CA THR A 157 26.74 20.43 1.85
C THR A 157 25.56 20.51 0.89
N ALA A 158 24.36 20.83 1.39
CA ALA A 158 23.09 20.70 0.67
C ALA A 158 22.89 19.29 0.07
N ALA A 159 23.53 18.28 0.67
CA ALA A 159 23.51 16.91 0.20
C ALA A 159 22.89 16.00 1.27
N CYS A 160 22.44 14.84 0.81
CA CYS A 160 22.16 13.70 1.68
C CYS A 160 23.47 13.18 2.29
N ASP A 161 23.57 13.17 3.62
CA ASP A 161 24.73 12.71 4.39
C ASP A 161 24.35 12.16 5.77
N ASP A 162 25.33 11.81 6.60
CA ASP A 162 25.14 11.23 7.94
C ASP A 162 24.54 12.22 8.96
N LEU A 163 24.44 13.51 8.62
CA LEU A 163 23.78 14.53 9.42
C LEU A 163 22.34 14.79 8.96
N SER A 164 21.95 14.25 7.82
CA SER A 164 20.59 14.36 7.30
C SER A 164 19.62 13.60 8.20
N GLN A 165 18.42 14.16 8.34
CA GLN A 165 17.35 13.61 9.18
C GLN A 165 16.11 13.41 8.35
N SER A 166 15.60 12.18 8.31
CA SER A 166 14.34 11.87 7.65
C SER A 166 13.16 12.19 8.57
N LEU A 167 12.22 12.97 8.05
CA LEU A 167 11.06 13.48 8.76
C LEU A 167 9.78 12.97 8.12
N PHE A 168 8.81 12.69 8.98
CA PHE A 168 7.53 12.10 8.60
C PHE A 168 6.39 13.00 9.09
N TYR A 169 5.44 13.32 8.20
CA TYR A 169 4.36 14.26 8.46
C TYR A 169 3.00 13.67 8.09
N VAL A 170 1.97 14.15 8.78
CA VAL A 170 0.58 13.97 8.40
C VAL A 170 0.11 15.18 7.60
N LEU A 171 -0.49 14.94 6.44
CA LEU A 171 -1.05 15.94 5.54
C LEU A 171 -2.58 15.93 5.58
N ASP A 172 -3.17 17.10 5.80
CA ASP A 172 -4.57 17.36 5.50
C ASP A 172 -4.70 17.78 4.03
N VAL A 173 -5.17 16.88 3.17
CA VAL A 173 -5.30 17.11 1.72
C VAL A 173 -6.26 18.24 1.35
N ALA A 174 -7.23 18.57 2.21
CA ALA A 174 -8.20 19.63 1.93
C ALA A 174 -7.60 21.02 2.17
N THR A 175 -6.72 21.15 3.16
CA THR A 175 -6.12 22.45 3.54
C THR A 175 -4.66 22.58 3.11
N GLY A 176 -4.00 21.48 2.78
CA GLY A 176 -2.56 21.35 2.61
C GLY A 176 -1.76 21.55 3.90
N THR A 177 -2.41 21.49 5.07
CA THR A 177 -1.69 21.66 6.34
C THR A 177 -0.87 20.40 6.65
N VAL A 178 0.42 20.57 6.92
CA VAL A 178 1.31 19.50 7.38
C VAL A 178 1.54 19.59 8.89
N SER A 179 1.53 18.45 9.57
CA SER A 179 1.87 18.34 10.99
C SER A 179 2.96 17.30 11.17
N LEU A 180 4.06 17.69 11.83
CA LEU A 180 5.17 16.77 12.09
C LEU A 180 4.67 15.63 12.97
N ARG A 181 4.88 14.41 12.47
CA ARG A 181 4.58 13.19 13.20
C ARG A 181 5.80 12.76 14.00
N ILE A 182 6.92 12.52 13.32
CA ILE A 182 8.13 11.94 13.93
C ILE A 182 9.37 12.07 13.01
N GLU A 183 10.55 11.97 13.61
CA GLU A 183 11.82 11.66 12.92
C GLU A 183 11.94 10.14 12.78
N VAL A 184 12.33 9.65 11.60
CA VAL A 184 12.51 8.21 11.36
C VAL A 184 13.88 7.79 11.86
N ALA A 185 13.91 7.07 12.98
CA ALA A 185 15.15 6.82 13.72
C ALA A 185 16.13 5.96 12.90
N GLY A 186 17.35 6.46 12.69
CA GLY A 186 18.40 5.74 11.98
C GLY A 186 18.30 5.78 10.45
N VAL A 187 17.40 6.62 9.91
CA VAL A 187 17.23 6.83 8.47
C VAL A 187 17.65 8.26 8.13
N HIS A 188 18.65 8.38 7.26
CA HIS A 188 19.27 9.67 6.97
C HIS A 188 18.58 10.37 5.79
N CYS A 189 18.33 9.63 4.71
CA CYS A 189 17.85 10.23 3.46
C CYS A 189 16.73 9.41 2.84
N LEU A 190 15.54 9.54 3.40
CA LEU A 190 14.33 8.97 2.84
C LEU A 190 13.96 9.70 1.54
N VAL A 191 14.25 9.08 0.40
CA VAL A 191 14.10 9.68 -0.95
C VAL A 191 12.88 9.21 -1.71
N ALA A 192 12.20 8.19 -1.21
CA ALA A 192 10.92 7.70 -1.70
C ALA A 192 10.16 7.07 -0.53
N PHE A 193 8.84 7.07 -0.59
CA PHE A 193 7.99 6.69 0.52
C PHE A 193 6.67 6.10 0.04
N ALA A 194 6.24 5.00 0.66
CA ALA A 194 4.96 4.36 0.45
C ALA A 194 4.32 3.97 1.79
N ALA A 195 3.00 4.06 1.88
CA ALA A 195 2.22 3.54 2.99
C ALA A 195 1.65 2.20 2.54
N GLY A 196 1.93 1.12 3.28
CA GLY A 196 1.32 -0.17 2.96
C GLY A 196 0.33 -0.62 4.01
N ALA A 197 -0.05 -1.89 3.91
CA ALA A 197 -1.03 -2.48 4.81
C ALA A 197 -0.57 -2.46 6.28
N ASN A 198 -1.56 -2.56 7.19
CA ASN A 198 -1.35 -2.75 8.63
C ASN A 198 -0.58 -1.60 9.34
N GLY A 199 -0.56 -0.40 8.77
CA GLY A 199 0.12 0.76 9.36
C GLY A 199 1.65 0.68 9.32
N LEU A 200 2.19 -0.14 8.41
CA LEU A 200 3.59 -0.15 8.06
C LEU A 200 3.87 0.82 6.92
N PHE A 201 5.06 1.41 6.99
CA PHE A 201 5.55 2.35 6.01
C PHE A 201 6.86 1.85 5.43
N TYR A 202 7.07 2.15 4.17
CA TYR A 202 8.22 1.75 3.39
C TYR A 202 8.91 3.00 2.86
N GLY A 203 10.23 2.97 2.81
CA GLY A 203 10.93 3.99 2.07
C GLY A 203 12.34 3.61 1.70
N LEU A 204 12.87 4.34 0.74
CA LEU A 204 14.22 4.13 0.22
C LEU A 204 15.17 5.09 0.91
N ASP A 205 16.18 4.57 1.61
CA ASP A 205 17.25 5.36 2.21
C ASP A 205 18.46 5.42 1.26
N ALA A 206 18.64 6.59 0.63
CA ALA A 206 19.75 6.81 -0.30
C ALA A 206 21.13 6.75 0.37
N PHE A 207 21.20 7.07 1.66
CA PHE A 207 22.48 7.07 2.38
C PHE A 207 23.00 5.66 2.62
N SER A 208 22.15 4.78 3.14
CA SER A 208 22.50 3.39 3.43
C SER A 208 22.27 2.42 2.27
N ASN A 209 21.61 2.87 1.20
CA ASN A 209 21.19 2.06 0.04
C ASN A 209 20.28 0.88 0.45
N GLN A 210 19.27 1.18 1.27
CA GLN A 210 18.36 0.19 1.85
C GLN A 210 16.89 0.56 1.62
N LEU A 211 16.04 -0.45 1.48
CA LEU A 211 14.62 -0.34 1.77
C LEU A 211 14.46 -0.44 3.29
N VAL A 212 13.84 0.55 3.89
CA VAL A 212 13.51 0.59 5.31
C VAL A 212 12.01 0.40 5.50
N VAL A 213 11.65 -0.41 6.49
CA VAL A 213 10.28 -0.60 6.96
C VAL A 213 10.18 -0.02 8.35
N PHE A 214 9.20 0.84 8.58
CA PHE A 214 8.98 1.49 9.87
C PHE A 214 7.50 1.59 10.21
N ASP A 215 7.20 1.72 11.50
CA ASP A 215 5.84 1.87 11.99
C ASP A 215 5.38 3.34 11.99
N ALA A 216 4.12 3.59 12.35
CA ALA A 216 3.56 4.94 12.50
C ALA A 216 4.25 5.81 13.57
N ASN A 217 5.16 5.24 14.36
CA ASN A 217 5.99 5.93 15.35
C ASN A 217 7.42 6.16 14.83
N GLY A 218 7.70 5.90 13.55
CA GLY A 218 9.02 6.10 12.95
C GLY A 218 10.09 5.14 13.46
N ILE A 219 9.70 4.05 14.11
CA ILE A 219 10.62 3.01 14.56
C ILE A 219 10.87 2.07 13.40
N VAL A 220 12.14 1.96 12.98
CA VAL A 220 12.56 1.00 11.96
C VAL A 220 12.38 -0.43 12.49
N VAL A 221 11.52 -1.17 11.81
CA VAL A 221 11.24 -2.59 12.06
C VAL A 221 12.27 -3.45 11.33
N THR A 222 12.53 -3.13 10.07
CA THR A 222 13.40 -3.90 9.18
C THR A 222 14.14 -2.98 8.22
N ALA A 223 15.37 -3.32 7.85
CA ALA A 223 16.11 -2.64 6.80
C ALA A 223 16.84 -3.66 5.92
N VAL A 224 16.66 -3.57 4.60
CA VAL A 224 17.21 -4.54 3.64
C VAL A 224 17.98 -3.81 2.54
N PRO A 225 19.24 -4.21 2.25
CA PRO A 225 19.99 -3.65 1.13
C PRO A 225 19.29 -3.87 -0.21
N MET A 226 19.20 -2.83 -1.04
CA MET A 226 18.61 -2.94 -2.37
C MET A 226 19.65 -3.34 -3.42
N PRO A 227 19.25 -4.12 -4.45
CA PRO A 227 20.14 -4.57 -5.50
C PRO A 227 20.42 -3.50 -6.57
N PHE A 228 19.80 -2.32 -6.44
CA PHE A 228 20.00 -1.14 -7.27
C PHE A 228 20.54 0.03 -6.44
N ALA A 229 21.04 1.05 -7.13
CA ALA A 229 21.48 2.29 -6.49
C ALA A 229 20.26 3.15 -6.16
N ILE A 230 20.19 3.61 -4.90
CA ILE A 230 19.22 4.61 -4.47
C ILE A 230 19.93 5.98 -4.51
N GLU A 231 19.41 6.88 -5.31
CA GLU A 231 19.78 8.29 -5.52
C GLU A 231 18.69 9.22 -4.97
N VAL A 232 18.72 10.51 -5.33
CA VAL A 232 17.89 11.55 -4.69
C VAL A 232 16.47 11.67 -5.24
N HIS A 233 16.16 11.12 -6.42
CA HIS A 233 14.82 11.17 -7.01
C HIS A 233 14.35 9.76 -7.38
N HIS A 234 13.41 9.26 -6.59
CA HIS A 234 12.79 7.96 -6.79
C HIS A 234 11.31 8.03 -6.42
N GLY A 235 10.48 7.37 -7.22
CA GLY A 235 9.13 7.01 -6.83
C GLY A 235 9.12 5.68 -6.10
N LEU A 236 8.31 5.58 -5.05
CA LEU A 236 7.97 4.33 -4.41
C LEU A 236 6.49 4.40 -4.12
N ASP A 237 5.75 3.36 -4.45
CA ASP A 237 4.35 3.26 -4.04
C ASP A 237 3.96 1.81 -3.73
N PHE A 238 2.94 1.66 -2.91
CA PHE A 238 2.40 0.38 -2.50
C PHE A 238 1.07 0.13 -3.21
N ASP A 239 0.99 -0.99 -3.90
CA ASP A 239 -0.24 -1.42 -4.54
C ASP A 239 -1.08 -2.24 -3.55
N ASP A 240 -2.07 -1.59 -2.92
CA ASP A 240 -3.02 -2.23 -2.00
C ASP A 240 -3.71 -3.47 -2.60
N ALA A 241 -3.80 -3.55 -3.93
CA ALA A 241 -4.39 -4.68 -4.65
C ALA A 241 -3.55 -5.96 -4.53
N THR A 242 -2.25 -5.80 -4.75
CA THR A 242 -1.31 -6.91 -4.91
C THR A 242 -0.43 -7.10 -3.68
N GLY A 243 -0.44 -6.14 -2.74
CA GLY A 243 0.44 -6.14 -1.59
C GLY A 243 1.92 -5.94 -1.96
N LEU A 244 2.21 -5.47 -3.18
CA LEU A 244 3.56 -5.28 -3.70
C LEU A 244 3.94 -3.80 -3.69
N LEU A 245 5.24 -3.55 -3.54
CA LEU A 245 5.83 -2.23 -3.74
C LEU A 245 6.35 -2.11 -5.17
N TYR A 246 6.20 -0.93 -5.75
CA TYR A 246 6.82 -0.58 -7.02
C TYR A 246 7.75 0.60 -6.80
N ALA A 247 8.97 0.48 -7.29
CA ALA A 247 9.98 1.52 -7.18
C ALA A 247 10.47 1.94 -8.55
N THR A 248 10.53 3.25 -8.81
CA THR A 248 11.26 3.78 -9.95
C THR A 248 12.70 4.07 -9.55
N THR A 249 13.66 3.59 -10.32
CA THR A 249 15.10 3.75 -10.04
C THR A 249 15.83 4.29 -11.26
N VAL A 250 17.13 4.52 -11.13
CA VAL A 250 18.00 4.77 -12.28
C VAL A 250 19.13 3.77 -12.31
N ASP A 251 19.48 3.29 -13.50
CA ASP A 251 20.60 2.41 -13.71
C ASP A 251 21.94 3.19 -13.77
N VAL A 252 23.04 2.47 -13.97
CA VAL A 252 24.38 3.05 -14.11
C VAL A 252 24.57 3.92 -15.36
N LEU A 253 23.63 3.87 -16.31
CA LEU A 253 23.58 4.70 -17.51
C LEU A 253 22.56 5.84 -17.37
N SER A 254 21.98 6.02 -16.18
CA SER A 254 20.92 7.00 -15.90
C SER A 254 19.66 6.77 -16.74
N LEU A 255 19.36 5.50 -17.04
CA LEU A 255 18.08 5.09 -17.60
C LEU A 255 17.10 4.80 -16.45
N PRO A 256 15.86 5.30 -16.52
CA PRO A 256 14.86 4.99 -15.51
C PRO A 256 14.47 3.51 -15.58
N GLU A 257 14.36 2.88 -14.43
CA GLU A 257 14.00 1.47 -14.26
C GLU A 257 12.76 1.35 -13.39
N LEU A 258 11.97 0.30 -13.60
CA LEU A 258 10.89 -0.10 -12.71
C LEU A 258 11.25 -1.41 -12.03
N TRP A 259 11.09 -1.43 -10.71
CA TRP A 259 11.32 -2.59 -9.85
C TRP A 259 10.04 -2.93 -9.08
N VAL A 260 9.81 -4.22 -8.88
CA VAL A 260 8.77 -4.75 -7.97
C VAL A 260 9.47 -5.32 -6.75
N ILE A 261 8.92 -5.05 -5.57
CA ILE A 261 9.45 -5.53 -4.31
C ILE A 261 8.31 -6.19 -3.52
N ASP A 262 8.48 -7.44 -3.14
CA ASP A 262 7.59 -8.10 -2.19
C ASP A 262 8.01 -7.71 -0.77
N PRO A 263 7.18 -6.96 -0.02
CA PRO A 263 7.52 -6.48 1.31
C PRO A 263 7.60 -7.60 2.36
N ASN A 264 7.03 -8.78 2.11
CA ASN A 264 7.07 -9.90 3.06
C ASN A 264 8.38 -10.66 2.97
N SER A 265 8.82 -10.97 1.74
CA SER A 265 10.08 -11.67 1.49
C SER A 265 11.28 -10.74 1.33
N MET A 266 11.03 -9.44 1.13
CA MET A 266 12.02 -8.42 0.75
C MET A 266 12.74 -8.76 -0.57
N PHE A 267 12.15 -9.64 -1.37
CA PHE A 267 12.65 -10.00 -2.68
C PHE A 267 12.28 -8.89 -3.67
N SER A 268 13.23 -8.52 -4.53
CA SER A 268 13.03 -7.49 -5.54
C SER A 268 13.39 -8.00 -6.93
N VAL A 269 12.62 -7.55 -7.91
CA VAL A 269 12.72 -7.97 -9.30
C VAL A 269 12.72 -6.76 -10.21
N PHE A 270 13.67 -6.75 -11.14
CA PHE A 270 13.70 -5.78 -12.22
C PHE A 270 12.60 -6.10 -13.23
N VAL A 271 11.66 -5.17 -13.42
CA VAL A 271 10.58 -5.32 -14.40
C VAL A 271 11.08 -4.91 -15.79
N GLY A 272 11.71 -3.74 -15.87
CA GLY A 272 12.18 -3.20 -17.14
C GLY A 272 12.62 -1.75 -17.05
N THR A 273 13.25 -1.26 -18.12
CA THR A 273 13.54 0.16 -18.28
C THR A 273 12.27 0.90 -18.69
N MET A 274 12.00 2.05 -18.08
CA MET A 274 10.94 2.95 -18.49
C MET A 274 11.38 3.68 -19.76
N GLY A 275 10.51 3.79 -20.77
CA GLY A 275 10.85 4.11 -22.17
C GLY A 275 11.36 5.53 -22.47
N TYR A 276 12.13 6.12 -21.57
CA TYR A 276 12.44 7.54 -21.54
C TYR A 276 13.95 7.84 -21.71
N GLY A 277 14.27 9.03 -22.25
CA GLY A 277 15.61 9.42 -22.72
C GLY A 277 16.66 9.65 -21.62
N ASP A 278 17.93 9.56 -22.02
CA ASP A 278 19.12 9.61 -21.14
C ASP A 278 19.07 10.76 -20.11
N GLY A 279 19.15 10.41 -18.82
CA GLY A 279 19.47 11.34 -17.74
C GLY A 279 18.30 11.97 -16.97
N GLN A 280 17.07 11.53 -17.17
CA GLN A 280 15.94 11.94 -16.33
C GLN A 280 15.56 10.87 -15.30
N GLN A 281 15.14 11.33 -14.13
CA GLN A 281 14.74 10.50 -13.00
C GLN A 281 13.25 10.72 -12.74
N PHE A 282 12.54 9.65 -12.38
CA PHE A 282 11.18 9.77 -11.89
C PHE A 282 11.23 10.12 -10.41
N SER A 283 10.79 11.32 -10.07
CA SER A 283 10.78 11.86 -8.71
C SER A 283 9.64 11.31 -7.87
N SER A 284 8.56 10.83 -8.49
CA SER A 284 7.46 10.19 -7.78
C SER A 284 6.78 9.11 -8.64
N LEU A 285 6.09 8.21 -7.96
CA LEU A 285 5.25 7.16 -8.52
C LEU A 285 3.97 7.10 -7.66
N ALA A 286 2.81 7.01 -8.30
CA ALA A 286 1.51 6.88 -7.67
C ALA A 286 0.70 5.83 -8.43
N ILE A 287 0.16 4.84 -7.73
CA ILE A 287 -0.55 3.69 -8.26
C ILE A 287 -2.03 3.89 -7.99
N ALA A 288 -2.77 4.12 -9.06
CA ALA A 288 -4.22 4.03 -9.06
C ALA A 288 -4.61 2.57 -9.28
N SER A 289 -4.66 1.82 -8.19
CA SER A 289 -5.18 0.46 -8.20
C SER A 289 -6.62 0.47 -7.69
N ILE A 290 -7.57 0.35 -8.61
CA ILE A 290 -8.90 -0.12 -8.23
C ILE A 290 -8.79 -1.63 -8.25
N TYR A 291 -8.41 -2.23 -7.11
CA TYR A 291 -8.60 -3.67 -6.99
C TYR A 291 -10.08 -3.94 -6.83
N GLU A 292 -10.81 -4.02 -7.95
CA GLU A 292 -11.92 -4.95 -8.02
C GLU A 292 -11.31 -6.33 -8.07
N ALA A 293 -10.92 -6.80 -6.88
CA ALA A 293 -10.47 -8.16 -6.72
C ALA A 293 -11.45 -9.10 -7.40
N PRO A 294 -10.96 -10.06 -8.22
CA PRO A 294 -11.84 -10.92 -8.99
C PRO A 294 -12.86 -11.54 -8.03
N GLN A 295 -14.12 -11.14 -8.19
CA GLN A 295 -15.18 -11.70 -7.37
C GLN A 295 -15.38 -13.14 -7.81
N ALA A 296 -15.53 -14.04 -6.86
CA ALA A 296 -16.02 -15.36 -7.17
C ALA A 296 -17.54 -15.30 -7.08
N ASP A 297 -18.21 -15.64 -8.17
CA ASP A 297 -19.65 -15.67 -8.28
C ASP A 297 -20.14 -17.07 -8.66
N GLY A 298 -21.24 -17.51 -8.05
CA GLY A 298 -21.79 -18.84 -8.30
C GLY A 298 -23.30 -18.90 -8.13
N GLN A 299 -23.95 -19.66 -9.03
CA GLN A 299 -25.36 -20.02 -8.82
C GLN A 299 -25.46 -21.22 -7.90
N ILE A 300 -26.26 -21.09 -6.85
CA ILE A 300 -26.57 -22.15 -5.90
C ILE A 300 -28.02 -22.56 -6.10
N ASP A 301 -28.23 -23.84 -6.36
CA ASP A 301 -29.54 -24.41 -6.64
C ASP A 301 -30.13 -25.11 -5.40
N PRO A 302 -31.45 -25.01 -5.14
CA PRO A 302 -32.07 -25.66 -3.98
C PRO A 302 -31.93 -27.18 -3.95
N GLU A 303 -32.03 -27.84 -5.10
CA GLU A 303 -32.04 -29.30 -5.18
C GLU A 303 -30.63 -29.89 -5.14
N THR A 304 -29.66 -29.17 -5.72
CA THR A 304 -28.30 -29.66 -5.92
C THR A 304 -27.23 -28.95 -5.08
N GLY A 305 -27.56 -27.82 -4.46
CA GLY A 305 -26.59 -26.98 -3.74
C GLY A 305 -25.64 -26.27 -4.71
N GLY A 306 -24.39 -26.12 -4.29
CA GLY A 306 -23.32 -25.56 -5.13
C GLY A 306 -22.02 -25.36 -4.38
N SER A 307 -20.99 -24.90 -5.10
CA SER A 307 -19.71 -24.50 -4.52
C SER A 307 -19.23 -23.21 -5.14
N LEU A 308 -18.62 -22.36 -4.31
CA LEU A 308 -17.91 -21.16 -4.73
C LEU A 308 -16.44 -21.34 -4.35
N GLU A 309 -15.54 -21.01 -5.27
CA GLU A 309 -14.10 -21.08 -5.04
C GLU A 309 -13.47 -19.76 -5.46
N TYR A 310 -12.78 -19.12 -4.53
CA TYR A 310 -11.95 -17.95 -4.76
C TYR A 310 -10.49 -18.34 -4.59
N VAL A 311 -9.65 -17.90 -5.52
CA VAL A 311 -8.19 -18.03 -5.45
C VAL A 311 -7.62 -16.63 -5.41
N ASP A 312 -6.90 -16.30 -4.35
CA ASP A 312 -6.27 -14.98 -4.22
C ASP A 312 -5.04 -14.85 -5.16
N PRO A 313 -4.49 -13.63 -5.33
CA PRO A 313 -3.30 -13.43 -6.16
C PRO A 313 -2.05 -14.21 -5.71
N PHE A 314 -2.02 -14.69 -4.48
CA PHE A 314 -0.93 -15.47 -3.90
C PHE A 314 -1.16 -16.99 -4.03
N GLY A 315 -2.31 -17.40 -4.58
CA GLY A 315 -2.67 -18.80 -4.81
C GLY A 315 -3.40 -19.47 -3.64
N SER A 316 -3.70 -18.76 -2.56
CA SER A 316 -4.49 -19.30 -1.45
C SER A 316 -5.96 -19.40 -1.85
N VAL A 317 -6.65 -20.44 -1.36
CA VAL A 317 -8.00 -20.79 -1.83
C VAL A 317 -9.01 -20.67 -0.71
N THR A 318 -10.10 -19.95 -0.94
CA THR A 318 -11.30 -20.03 -0.11
C THR A 318 -12.40 -20.76 -0.85
N ARG A 319 -12.83 -21.91 -0.31
CA ARG A 319 -13.94 -22.69 -0.84
C ARG A 319 -15.15 -22.60 0.08
N ILE A 320 -16.30 -22.30 -0.50
CA ILE A 320 -17.59 -22.27 0.19
C ILE A 320 -18.48 -23.32 -0.45
N GLU A 321 -18.91 -24.29 0.36
CA GLU A 321 -19.81 -25.35 -0.06
C GLU A 321 -21.21 -25.09 0.50
N VAL A 322 -22.20 -25.12 -0.37
CA VAL A 322 -23.61 -24.96 -0.02
C VAL A 322 -24.32 -26.29 -0.26
N PRO A 323 -24.79 -27.00 0.78
CA PRO A 323 -25.37 -28.32 0.60
C PRO A 323 -26.74 -28.28 -0.09
N PRO A 324 -27.17 -29.39 -0.74
CA PRO A 324 -28.54 -29.56 -1.20
C PRO A 324 -29.58 -29.24 -0.11
N GLY A 325 -30.61 -28.47 -0.47
CA GLY A 325 -31.66 -28.03 0.43
C GLY A 325 -31.24 -26.95 1.42
N ALA A 326 -30.05 -26.36 1.29
CA ALA A 326 -29.63 -25.24 2.11
C ALA A 326 -30.36 -23.94 1.77
N VAL A 327 -30.80 -23.76 0.52
CA VAL A 327 -31.56 -22.57 0.07
C VAL A 327 -32.95 -22.97 -0.40
N THR A 328 -33.95 -22.10 -0.21
CA THR A 328 -35.32 -22.35 -0.66
C THR A 328 -35.56 -22.08 -2.15
N GLN A 329 -34.68 -21.32 -2.79
CA GLN A 329 -34.72 -20.95 -4.21
C GLN A 329 -33.31 -20.74 -4.75
N THR A 330 -33.15 -20.67 -6.08
CA THR A 330 -31.85 -20.44 -6.71
C THR A 330 -31.31 -19.05 -6.35
N VAL A 331 -30.05 -18.98 -5.95
CA VAL A 331 -29.38 -17.73 -5.57
C VAL A 331 -28.07 -17.56 -6.32
N HIS A 332 -27.69 -16.31 -6.48
CA HIS A 332 -26.35 -15.92 -6.85
C HIS A 332 -25.58 -15.61 -5.56
N LEU A 333 -24.58 -16.42 -5.25
CA LEU A 333 -23.67 -16.22 -4.14
C LEU A 333 -22.42 -15.50 -4.68
N SER A 334 -22.04 -14.41 -4.03
CA SER A 334 -20.89 -13.58 -4.42
C SER A 334 -19.91 -13.44 -3.27
N PHE A 335 -18.64 -13.73 -3.57
CA PHE A 335 -17.50 -13.55 -2.70
C PHE A 335 -16.69 -12.36 -3.19
N SER A 336 -16.53 -11.37 -2.32
CA SER A 336 -15.74 -10.16 -2.58
C SER A 336 -14.61 -10.09 -1.56
N PRO A 337 -13.34 -10.35 -1.90
CA PRO A 337 -12.26 -10.24 -0.94
C PRO A 337 -12.13 -8.78 -0.47
N ILE A 338 -11.64 -8.62 0.75
CA ILE A 338 -11.39 -7.34 1.41
C ILE A 338 -9.89 -7.33 1.71
N GLY A 339 -9.16 -6.29 1.30
CA GLY A 339 -7.73 -6.18 1.62
C GLY A 339 -7.52 -6.05 3.14
N THR A 340 -7.72 -4.83 3.66
CA THR A 340 -7.62 -4.56 5.10
C THR A 340 -9.02 -4.32 5.68
N PRO A 341 -9.48 -5.10 6.67
CA PRO A 341 -10.75 -4.82 7.32
C PRO A 341 -10.66 -3.50 8.10
N GLY A 342 -11.64 -2.60 7.91
CA GLY A 342 -11.63 -1.26 8.52
C GLY A 342 -11.74 -1.19 10.06
N PHE A 343 -11.70 -2.33 10.75
CA PHE A 343 -11.72 -2.43 12.21
C PHE A 343 -10.72 -3.49 12.68
N PRO A 344 -9.91 -3.21 13.73
CA PRO A 344 -8.89 -4.15 14.20
C PRO A 344 -9.53 -5.44 14.75
N PRO A 345 -8.82 -6.58 14.66
CA PRO A 345 -9.31 -7.83 15.19
C PRO A 345 -9.24 -7.84 16.74
N PRO A 346 -9.93 -8.78 17.42
CA PRO A 346 -10.03 -8.77 18.87
C PRO A 346 -8.72 -9.15 19.57
N GLY A 347 -8.30 -8.36 20.57
CA GLY A 347 -7.44 -8.84 21.65
C GLY A 347 -5.99 -9.20 21.28
N GLY A 348 -5.26 -8.30 20.62
CA GLY A 348 -3.83 -8.50 20.32
C GLY A 348 -3.55 -9.57 19.26
N THR A 349 -4.60 -9.99 18.54
CA THR A 349 -4.53 -10.84 17.35
C THR A 349 -4.27 -9.99 16.10
N GLN A 350 -4.07 -10.65 14.96
CA GLN A 350 -3.91 -10.04 13.65
C GLN A 350 -4.70 -10.81 12.59
N PHE A 351 -5.13 -10.11 11.53
CA PHE A 351 -5.69 -10.76 10.34
C PHE A 351 -4.58 -11.49 9.57
N VAL A 352 -4.91 -12.63 8.99
CA VAL A 352 -3.95 -13.46 8.21
C VAL A 352 -4.32 -13.49 6.72
N ASN A 353 -4.52 -12.31 6.12
CA ASN A 353 -4.77 -12.09 4.68
C ASN A 353 -5.96 -12.83 4.03
N HIS A 354 -6.88 -13.38 4.83
CA HIS A 354 -8.12 -14.01 4.34
C HIS A 354 -9.35 -13.25 4.83
N ASN A 355 -9.58 -12.06 4.27
CA ASN A 355 -10.76 -11.24 4.56
C ASN A 355 -11.64 -11.11 3.33
N PHE A 356 -12.96 -11.20 3.52
CA PHE A 356 -13.91 -11.16 2.42
C PHE A 356 -15.32 -10.82 2.89
N GLU A 357 -16.13 -10.26 2.00
CA GLU A 357 -17.57 -10.12 2.14
C GLU A 357 -18.27 -11.23 1.35
N LEU A 358 -19.24 -11.88 1.97
CA LEU A 358 -20.10 -12.86 1.31
C LEU A 358 -21.52 -12.32 1.24
N THR A 359 -22.06 -12.23 0.03
CA THR A 359 -23.42 -11.77 -0.23
C THR A 359 -24.20 -12.81 -1.03
N ALA A 360 -25.53 -12.81 -0.91
CA ALA A 360 -26.39 -13.68 -1.68
C ALA A 360 -27.60 -12.91 -2.23
N VAL A 361 -27.87 -13.09 -3.52
CA VAL A 361 -28.97 -12.45 -4.23
C VAL A 361 -29.88 -13.51 -4.81
N ALA A 362 -31.18 -13.45 -4.50
CA ALA A 362 -32.16 -14.34 -5.09
C ALA A 362 -32.30 -14.07 -6.60
N ILE A 363 -32.28 -15.13 -7.41
CA ILE A 363 -32.51 -15.00 -8.85
C ILE A 363 -34.01 -15.10 -9.10
N THR A 364 -34.71 -13.96 -9.02
CA THR A 364 -36.10 -13.86 -9.46
C THR A 364 -36.16 -13.23 -10.85
N GLU A 365 -37.30 -13.37 -11.56
CA GLU A 365 -37.51 -12.77 -12.89
C GLU A 365 -37.35 -11.23 -12.91
N THR A 366 -37.28 -10.59 -11.75
CA THR A 366 -36.97 -9.17 -11.56
C THR A 366 -35.82 -9.05 -10.56
N ALA A 367 -34.57 -8.89 -11.03
CA ALA A 367 -33.39 -8.82 -10.18
C ALA A 367 -33.53 -7.79 -9.05
N TYR A 368 -33.66 -8.26 -7.81
CA TYR A 368 -33.57 -7.43 -6.61
C TYR A 368 -32.29 -7.81 -5.89
N GLN A 369 -31.40 -6.84 -5.64
CA GLN A 369 -30.25 -7.07 -4.76
C GLN A 369 -30.74 -7.19 -3.32
N LEU A 370 -30.36 -8.28 -2.66
CA LEU A 370 -30.52 -8.46 -1.23
C LEU A 370 -29.22 -8.03 -0.57
N TYR A 371 -29.27 -6.97 0.23
CA TYR A 371 -28.28 -6.72 1.26
C TYR A 371 -28.99 -7.01 2.58
N LEU A 372 -28.47 -7.93 3.39
CA LEU A 372 -28.65 -8.01 4.85
C LEU A 372 -28.11 -9.35 5.38
N PRO A 373 -27.62 -9.40 6.63
CA PRO A 373 -27.13 -10.64 7.24
C PRO A 373 -28.26 -11.66 7.36
N ILE A 374 -28.13 -12.78 6.66
CA ILE A 374 -29.10 -13.87 6.73
C ILE A 374 -28.74 -14.77 7.90
N VAL A 375 -29.65 -14.87 8.88
CA VAL A 375 -29.54 -15.82 9.99
C VAL A 375 -30.33 -17.08 9.61
N VAL A 376 -29.67 -18.24 9.60
CA VAL A 376 -30.31 -19.53 9.35
C VAL A 376 -31.38 -19.79 10.42
N GLY A 377 -32.63 -20.07 10.04
CA GLY A 377 -33.72 -20.25 11.00
C GLY A 377 -33.72 -21.63 11.66
N GLY A 378 -33.32 -21.75 12.93
CA GLY A 378 -33.56 -22.96 13.72
C GLY A 378 -35.06 -23.22 13.98
N ASN A 379 -35.53 -24.46 13.74
CA ASN A 379 -36.88 -24.98 14.08
C ASN A 379 -38.10 -24.46 13.30
N GLY A 380 -37.94 -23.94 12.08
CA GLY A 380 -39.10 -23.49 11.27
C GLY A 380 -39.84 -22.28 11.86
N GLN A 381 -39.23 -21.60 12.83
CA GLN A 381 -39.55 -20.22 13.15
C GLN A 381 -38.77 -19.38 12.13
N ALA A 382 -39.47 -18.49 11.41
CA ALA A 382 -38.84 -17.60 10.45
C ALA A 382 -37.61 -16.93 11.09
N GLY A 383 -36.43 -17.14 10.49
CA GLY A 383 -35.26 -16.32 10.75
C GLY A 383 -35.62 -14.85 10.54
N GLN A 384 -34.79 -13.93 11.05
CA GLN A 384 -35.02 -12.50 10.90
C GLN A 384 -35.50 -12.17 9.50
N THR A 385 -36.61 -11.45 9.43
CA THR A 385 -37.22 -11.02 8.18
C THR A 385 -36.18 -10.28 7.36
N VAL A 386 -35.72 -10.91 6.28
CA VAL A 386 -34.90 -10.23 5.28
C VAL A 386 -35.75 -9.10 4.73
N MET A 387 -35.20 -7.90 4.58
CA MET A 387 -35.94 -6.75 4.06
C MET A 387 -35.47 -6.50 2.63
N HIS A 388 -36.41 -6.32 1.70
CA HIS A 388 -36.11 -5.73 0.40
C HIS A 388 -35.59 -4.29 0.58
N GLU A 389 -34.87 -3.76 -0.42
CA GLU A 389 -34.53 -2.33 -0.48
C GLU A 389 -35.76 -1.41 -0.37
N SER A 390 -36.94 -1.90 -0.75
CA SER A 390 -38.21 -1.19 -0.61
C SER A 390 -38.70 -1.06 0.85
N GLY A 391 -38.03 -1.71 1.81
CA GLY A 391 -38.45 -1.80 3.21
C GLY A 391 -39.56 -2.81 3.47
N GLU A 392 -39.94 -3.62 2.48
CA GLU A 392 -40.88 -4.73 2.65
C GLU A 392 -40.15 -6.03 3.01
N PRO A 393 -40.70 -6.84 3.92
CA PRO A 393 -40.24 -8.20 4.16
C PRO A 393 -40.09 -9.07 2.90
N ALA A 394 -38.88 -9.56 2.63
CA ALA A 394 -38.60 -10.66 1.72
C ALA A 394 -38.92 -11.99 2.43
N TYR A 395 -40.19 -12.40 2.42
CA TYR A 395 -40.65 -13.61 3.11
C TYR A 395 -40.31 -14.93 2.39
N ASP A 396 -39.77 -14.88 1.18
CA ASP A 396 -39.72 -16.06 0.29
C ASP A 396 -38.33 -16.71 0.22
N PHE A 397 -37.34 -16.14 0.89
CA PHE A 397 -35.96 -16.62 0.84
C PHE A 397 -35.40 -16.99 2.21
N LEU A 398 -34.98 -18.24 2.38
CA LEU A 398 -34.36 -18.72 3.62
C LEU A 398 -33.14 -19.59 3.30
N PHE A 399 -32.08 -19.40 4.08
CA PHE A 399 -31.11 -20.46 4.30
C PHE A 399 -31.64 -21.39 5.41
N LEU A 400 -31.69 -22.68 5.12
CA LEU A 400 -32.21 -23.74 6.00
C LEU A 400 -31.09 -24.59 6.61
N GLN A 401 -29.89 -24.54 6.04
CA GLN A 401 -28.73 -25.29 6.51
C GLN A 401 -27.48 -24.39 6.53
N PRO A 402 -26.50 -24.68 7.40
CA PRO A 402 -25.21 -24.00 7.38
C PRO A 402 -24.47 -24.20 6.05
N LEU A 403 -23.67 -23.21 5.67
CA LEU A 403 -22.66 -23.34 4.62
C LEU A 403 -21.39 -23.94 5.24
N THR A 404 -20.61 -24.69 4.48
CA THR A 404 -19.30 -25.16 4.94
C THR A 404 -18.21 -24.31 4.30
N PHE A 405 -17.47 -23.57 5.12
CA PHE A 405 -16.34 -22.79 4.65
C PHE A 405 -15.08 -23.61 4.85
N THR A 406 -14.24 -23.70 3.82
CA THR A 406 -12.90 -24.29 3.87
C THR A 406 -11.92 -23.24 3.36
N ILE A 407 -11.06 -22.75 4.25
CA ILE A 407 -10.08 -21.71 3.94
C ILE A 407 -8.71 -22.37 3.95
N TYR A 408 -8.09 -22.43 2.78
CA TYR A 408 -6.71 -22.85 2.62
C TYR A 408 -5.80 -21.63 2.79
N TYR A 409 -4.70 -21.82 3.50
CA TYR A 409 -3.71 -20.78 3.76
C TYR A 409 -2.31 -21.24 3.33
N THR A 410 -1.41 -20.28 3.17
CA THR A 410 0.04 -20.53 3.04
C THR A 410 0.77 -20.15 4.32
N ASP A 411 1.99 -20.66 4.50
CA ASP A 411 2.85 -20.25 5.62
C ASP A 411 3.09 -18.73 5.62
N THR A 412 3.07 -18.11 4.44
CA THR A 412 3.20 -16.66 4.26
C THR A 412 1.99 -15.92 4.85
N ASP A 413 0.77 -16.43 4.63
CA ASP A 413 -0.47 -15.82 5.13
C ASP A 413 -0.45 -15.69 6.66
N LEU A 414 0.11 -16.68 7.35
CA LEU A 414 0.08 -16.78 8.81
C LEU A 414 0.83 -15.65 9.49
N SER A 415 1.81 -15.02 8.83
CA SER A 415 2.62 -13.95 9.40
C SER A 415 3.20 -14.31 10.78
N GLY A 416 3.60 -15.58 10.96
CA GLY A 416 4.14 -16.11 12.21
C GLY A 416 3.11 -16.55 13.26
N SER A 417 1.81 -16.40 12.99
CA SER A 417 0.74 -16.87 13.88
C SER A 417 0.74 -18.41 13.94
N PRO A 418 0.64 -19.04 15.12
CA PRO A 418 0.51 -20.49 15.22
C PRO A 418 -0.79 -20.96 14.55
N GLU A 419 -0.73 -22.02 13.76
CA GLU A 419 -1.92 -22.54 13.04
C GLU A 419 -3.05 -22.97 13.97
N GLU A 420 -2.72 -23.43 15.18
CA GLU A 420 -3.72 -23.77 16.20
C GLU A 420 -4.48 -22.57 16.76
N SER A 421 -4.02 -21.35 16.48
CA SER A 421 -4.68 -20.10 16.89
C SER A 421 -5.62 -19.54 15.83
N LEU A 422 -5.67 -20.16 14.64
CA LEU A 422 -6.46 -19.66 13.53
C LEU A 422 -7.95 -19.87 13.75
N HIS A 423 -8.69 -18.78 13.74
CA HIS A 423 -10.14 -18.76 13.82
C HIS A 423 -10.72 -17.82 12.77
N LEU A 424 -11.87 -18.19 12.21
CA LEU A 424 -12.60 -17.29 11.32
C LEU A 424 -13.46 -16.38 12.19
N TYR A 425 -13.41 -15.07 11.95
CA TYR A 425 -14.27 -14.09 12.60
C TYR A 425 -15.26 -13.53 11.59
N TYR A 426 -16.43 -13.12 12.06
CA TYR A 426 -17.42 -12.39 11.27
C TYR A 426 -17.72 -11.04 11.92
N TRP A 427 -18.03 -10.05 11.08
CA TRP A 427 -18.44 -8.72 11.52
C TRP A 427 -19.94 -8.70 11.86
N ASN A 428 -20.26 -8.50 13.14
CA ASN A 428 -21.65 -8.44 13.61
C ASN A 428 -22.28 -7.04 13.54
N GLY A 429 -21.61 -6.06 12.92
CA GLY A 429 -22.02 -4.66 12.88
C GLY A 429 -21.40 -3.78 13.97
N SER A 430 -20.86 -4.37 15.04
CA SER A 430 -20.26 -3.65 16.17
C SER A 430 -18.85 -4.12 16.55
N GLY A 431 -18.48 -5.33 16.13
CA GLY A 431 -17.18 -5.93 16.39
C GLY A 431 -17.02 -7.25 15.66
N TRP A 432 -15.77 -7.74 15.64
CA TRP A 432 -15.42 -9.07 15.18
C TRP A 432 -15.74 -10.11 16.25
N VAL A 433 -16.52 -11.13 15.87
CA VAL A 433 -16.90 -12.26 16.74
C VAL A 433 -16.49 -13.55 16.06
N ASP A 434 -16.10 -14.58 16.83
CA ASP A 434 -15.75 -15.90 16.29
C ASP A 434 -16.95 -16.46 15.50
N ALA A 435 -16.71 -16.87 14.25
CA ALA A 435 -17.71 -17.34 13.31
C ALA A 435 -18.40 -18.64 13.76
N ILE A 436 -17.83 -19.37 14.73
CA ILE A 436 -18.51 -20.48 15.43
C ILE A 436 -19.83 -20.02 16.06
N GLN A 437 -19.94 -18.76 16.47
CA GLN A 437 -21.14 -18.20 17.08
C GLN A 437 -22.28 -18.02 16.08
N THR A 438 -22.01 -17.94 14.77
CA THR A 438 -23.04 -17.68 13.76
C THR A 438 -24.16 -18.72 13.81
N CYS A 439 -23.82 -20.01 13.96
CA CYS A 439 -24.81 -21.09 14.04
C CYS A 439 -25.46 -21.22 15.42
N ILE A 440 -24.75 -20.84 16.49
CA ILE A 440 -25.30 -20.81 17.85
C ILE A 440 -26.38 -19.72 17.96
N GLU A 441 -26.08 -18.52 17.45
CA GLU A 441 -27.00 -17.38 17.40
C GLU A 441 -28.24 -17.67 16.53
N ALA A 442 -28.05 -18.45 15.46
CA ALA A 442 -29.12 -18.98 14.62
C ALA A 442 -30.02 -20.04 15.31
N GLY A 443 -29.68 -20.47 16.53
CA GLY A 443 -30.42 -21.49 17.27
C GLY A 443 -30.27 -22.90 16.68
N ILE A 444 -29.22 -23.13 15.89
CA ILE A 444 -28.89 -24.44 15.33
C ILE A 444 -28.16 -25.25 16.40
N LEU A 445 -28.76 -26.38 16.79
CA LEU A 445 -28.31 -27.21 17.91
C LEU A 445 -27.07 -28.07 17.62
N VAL A 446 -26.39 -27.84 16.49
CA VAL A 446 -25.11 -28.51 16.24
C VAL A 446 -24.05 -27.67 16.93
N ASP A 447 -23.31 -28.26 17.87
CA ASP A 447 -22.13 -27.65 18.47
C ASP A 447 -21.10 -27.51 17.33
N PRO A 448 -20.93 -26.30 16.76
CA PRO A 448 -20.09 -26.14 15.59
C PRO A 448 -18.64 -26.28 16.05
N VAL A 449 -17.83 -27.03 15.30
CA VAL A 449 -16.43 -27.29 15.66
C VAL A 449 -15.55 -26.97 14.46
N TYR A 450 -14.47 -26.24 14.70
CA TYR A 450 -13.41 -26.07 13.72
C TYR A 450 -12.77 -27.41 13.38
N THR A 451 -12.65 -27.70 12.10
CA THR A 451 -11.80 -28.78 11.60
C THR A 451 -10.56 -28.13 11.01
N SER A 452 -9.43 -28.20 11.71
CA SER A 452 -8.13 -27.76 11.19
C SER A 452 -7.32 -28.95 10.70
N ASN A 453 -6.61 -28.77 9.59
CA ASN A 453 -5.64 -29.74 9.10
C ASN A 453 -4.32 -29.02 8.76
N PRO A 454 -3.43 -28.86 9.76
CA PRO A 454 -2.08 -28.32 9.58
C PRO A 454 -1.24 -28.97 8.49
N ALA A 455 -1.48 -30.25 8.17
CA ALA A 455 -0.71 -30.93 7.15
C ALA A 455 -1.12 -30.55 5.71
N GLU A 456 -2.33 -29.99 5.56
CA GLU A 456 -2.90 -29.56 4.28
C GLU A 456 -3.25 -28.07 4.29
N ASN A 457 -2.76 -27.34 5.30
CA ASN A 457 -2.95 -25.91 5.49
C ASN A 457 -4.38 -25.41 5.30
N TYR A 458 -5.36 -26.01 6.00
CA TYR A 458 -6.72 -25.48 5.97
C TYR A 458 -7.41 -25.44 7.33
N VAL A 459 -8.35 -24.50 7.45
CA VAL A 459 -9.39 -24.49 8.50
C VAL A 459 -10.77 -24.61 7.85
N GLN A 460 -11.65 -25.38 8.49
CA GLN A 460 -13.02 -25.59 8.03
C GLN A 460 -14.02 -25.42 9.16
N LEU A 461 -15.16 -24.80 8.88
CA LEU A 461 -16.26 -24.65 9.84
C LEU A 461 -17.62 -24.49 9.13
N PRO A 462 -18.72 -24.85 9.81
CA PRO A 462 -20.05 -24.45 9.39
C PRO A 462 -20.31 -22.96 9.71
N VAL A 463 -20.94 -22.24 8.79
CA VAL A 463 -21.28 -20.82 8.91
C VAL A 463 -22.77 -20.62 8.63
N CYS A 464 -23.43 -19.82 9.49
CA CYS A 464 -24.87 -19.57 9.43
C CYS A 464 -25.21 -18.08 9.25
N HIS A 465 -24.27 -17.33 8.67
CA HIS A 465 -24.37 -15.89 8.48
C HIS A 465 -23.71 -15.49 7.16
N LEU A 466 -24.17 -14.41 6.53
CA LEU A 466 -23.55 -13.81 5.34
C LEU A 466 -23.17 -12.38 5.70
N THR A 467 -21.88 -12.06 5.70
CA THR A 467 -21.32 -10.75 6.08
C THR A 467 -19.85 -10.68 5.68
N ARG A 468 -19.11 -9.77 6.29
CA ARG A 468 -17.65 -9.72 6.28
C ARG A 468 -17.05 -10.76 7.22
N PHE A 469 -16.12 -11.52 6.69
CA PHE A 469 -15.31 -12.49 7.40
C PHE A 469 -13.85 -12.08 7.35
N GLY A 470 -13.09 -12.52 8.35
CA GLY A 470 -11.64 -12.37 8.41
C GLY A 470 -11.03 -13.53 9.19
N LEU A 471 -10.05 -14.20 8.61
CA LEU A 471 -9.26 -15.19 9.33
C LEU A 471 -8.26 -14.46 10.24
N VAL A 472 -8.20 -14.87 11.50
CA VAL A 472 -7.43 -14.19 12.55
C VAL A 472 -6.56 -15.20 13.30
N GLY A 473 -5.33 -14.82 13.59
CA GLY A 473 -4.35 -15.56 14.40
C GLY A 473 -3.79 -14.73 15.56
N SER A 474 -3.25 -15.40 16.59
CA SER A 474 -2.81 -14.77 17.86
C SER A 474 -1.31 -14.80 18.09
#